data_AF-A0A956FSU0-F1
#
_entry.id   AF-A0A956FSU0-F1
#
_cell.length_a   1.000
_cell.length_b   1.000
_cell.length_c   1.000
_cell.angle_alpha   90.00
_cell.angle_beta   90.00
_cell.angle_gamma   90.00
#
_symmetry.space_group_name_H-M   'P 1'
#
loop_
_entity.id
_entity.type
_entity.pdbx_description
1 polymer ?
#
loop_
_entity_poly.entity_id
_entity_poly.type
_entity_poly.pdbx_seq_one_letter_code
_entity_poly.pdbx_strand_id
1 'polypeptide(L)'
;MTIKDTVEKQLGRLPPGVLTGAFKVAKKIPWVKKRIEREYAAMLESMEASMRPYRGELPSFTALPEEGKERAEILDMMRTMAAREEGRWRDGYVSGAVYHGNRDHIDFLNEVYALHSQVNPLHADLWPSATKYEAEIVAMTAAMLGGDAVPRGASGEEGVCGAVSSGG
;
A
#
# COMPACT_ATOMS: atom_id res chain seq x y z
N MET A 1 -38.60 -25.71 7.08
CA MET A 1 -38.45 -24.73 5.97
C MET A 1 -38.29 -23.37 6.63
N THR A 2 -37.08 -22.84 6.64
CA THR A 2 -36.72 -21.74 7.54
C THR A 2 -37.29 -20.44 7.00
N ILE A 3 -37.68 -19.51 7.87
CA ILE A 3 -38.23 -18.19 7.48
C ILE A 3 -37.32 -17.48 6.47
N LYS A 4 -36.00 -17.67 6.56
CA LYS A 4 -35.02 -17.17 5.59
C LYS A 4 -35.24 -17.70 4.16
N ASP A 5 -35.48 -18.99 4.00
CA ASP A 5 -35.64 -19.65 2.69
C ASP A 5 -36.92 -19.18 1.98
N THR A 6 -37.98 -18.93 2.75
CA THR A 6 -39.25 -18.41 2.23
C THR A 6 -39.13 -16.94 1.83
N VAL A 7 -38.38 -16.17 2.61
CA VAL A 7 -38.14 -14.74 2.39
C VAL A 7 -37.29 -14.53 1.12
N GLU A 8 -36.18 -15.25 0.95
CA GLU A 8 -35.35 -15.15 -0.27
C GLU A 8 -36.11 -15.54 -1.55
N LYS A 9 -36.91 -16.61 -1.50
CA LYS A 9 -37.67 -17.12 -2.66
C LYS A 9 -38.83 -16.22 -3.08
N GLN A 10 -39.37 -15.42 -2.16
CA GLN A 10 -40.48 -14.48 -2.39
C GLN A 10 -39.98 -13.08 -2.78
N LEU A 11 -38.89 -12.59 -2.16
CA LEU A 11 -38.31 -11.27 -2.47
C LEU A 11 -37.68 -11.21 -3.86
N GLY A 12 -37.11 -12.32 -4.36
CA GLY A 12 -36.53 -12.38 -5.72
C GLY A 12 -37.53 -12.30 -6.87
N ARG A 13 -38.85 -12.38 -6.60
CA ARG A 13 -39.92 -12.34 -7.61
C ARG A 13 -40.61 -10.98 -7.73
N LEU A 14 -40.26 -10.01 -6.89
CA LEU A 14 -40.90 -8.69 -6.87
C LEU A 14 -40.19 -7.70 -7.81
N PRO A 15 -40.92 -6.78 -8.46
CA PRO A 15 -40.31 -5.74 -9.28
C PRO A 15 -39.39 -4.84 -8.42
N PRO A 16 -38.20 -4.46 -8.92
CA PRO A 16 -37.21 -3.70 -8.15
C PRO A 16 -37.73 -2.36 -7.60
N GLY A 17 -38.69 -1.71 -8.29
CA GLY A 17 -39.34 -0.50 -7.80
C GLY A 17 -40.21 -0.70 -6.55
N VAL A 18 -40.90 -1.85 -6.46
CA VAL A 18 -41.75 -2.21 -5.31
C VAL A 18 -40.88 -2.57 -4.11
N LEU A 19 -39.79 -3.30 -4.33
CA LEU A 19 -38.79 -3.61 -3.31
C LEU A 19 -38.18 -2.34 -2.71
N THR A 20 -37.84 -1.37 -3.57
CA THR A 20 -37.27 -0.09 -3.13
C THR A 20 -38.28 0.73 -2.31
N GLY A 21 -39.55 0.75 -2.74
CA GLY A 21 -40.64 1.42 -2.01
C GLY A 21 -40.90 0.79 -0.64
N ALA A 22 -41.04 -0.54 -0.58
CA ALA A 22 -41.23 -1.29 0.66
C ALA A 22 -40.04 -1.11 1.62
N PHE A 23 -38.81 -1.13 1.10
CA PHE A 23 -37.61 -0.88 1.91
C PHE A 23 -37.56 0.55 2.46
N LYS A 24 -37.95 1.57 1.68
CA LYS A 24 -38.06 2.96 2.14
C LYS A 24 -39.06 3.12 3.28
N VAL A 25 -40.21 2.44 3.21
CA VAL A 25 -41.23 2.48 4.27
C VAL A 25 -40.77 1.71 5.49
N ALA A 26 -40.20 0.51 5.32
CA ALA A 26 -39.65 -0.29 6.40
C ALA A 26 -38.54 0.45 7.18
N LYS A 27 -37.68 1.20 6.50
CA LYS A 27 -36.62 2.03 7.12
C LYS A 27 -37.16 3.17 8.00
N LYS A 28 -38.44 3.58 7.83
CA LYS A 28 -39.09 4.57 8.70
C LYS A 28 -39.58 3.98 10.02
N ILE A 29 -39.65 2.65 10.14
CA ILE A 29 -40.11 2.01 11.36
C ILE A 29 -38.98 2.07 12.42
N PRO A 30 -39.22 2.59 13.63
CA PRO A 30 -38.16 2.85 14.62
C PRO A 30 -37.28 1.64 14.95
N TRP A 31 -37.85 0.44 15.05
CA TRP A 31 -37.08 -0.77 15.37
C TRP A 31 -36.19 -1.20 14.20
N VAL A 32 -36.65 -1.05 12.97
CA VAL A 32 -35.87 -1.32 11.75
C VAL A 32 -34.74 -0.31 11.61
N LYS A 33 -35.02 0.98 11.81
CA LYS A 33 -34.01 2.04 11.83
C LYS A 33 -32.93 1.77 12.87
N LYS A 34 -33.31 1.42 14.10
CA LYS A 34 -32.39 1.08 15.19
C LYS A 34 -31.55 -0.17 14.86
N ARG A 35 -32.12 -1.15 14.15
CA ARG A 35 -31.38 -2.33 13.68
C ARG A 35 -30.35 -1.95 12.62
N ILE A 36 -30.73 -1.13 11.64
CA ILE A 36 -29.85 -0.63 10.56
C ILE A 36 -28.71 0.22 11.14
N GLU A 37 -29.02 1.15 12.04
CA GLU A 37 -28.01 1.99 12.69
C GLU A 37 -27.00 1.16 13.49
N ARG A 38 -27.44 0.09 14.15
CA ARG A 38 -26.54 -0.85 14.83
C ARG A 38 -25.60 -1.57 13.86
N GLU A 39 -26.11 -2.05 12.73
CA GLU A 39 -25.28 -2.70 11.71
C GLU A 39 -24.30 -1.70 11.06
N TYR A 40 -24.75 -0.47 10.81
CA TYR A 40 -23.90 0.61 10.28
C TYR A 40 -22.80 0.99 11.28
N ALA A 41 -23.12 1.09 12.56
CA ALA A 41 -22.15 1.35 13.62
C ALA A 41 -21.11 0.22 13.71
N ALA A 42 -21.53 -1.04 13.67
CA ALA A 42 -20.62 -2.18 13.67
C ALA A 42 -19.71 -2.20 12.42
N MET A 43 -20.25 -1.83 11.25
CA MET A 43 -19.47 -1.68 10.03
C MET A 43 -18.45 -0.55 10.14
N LEU A 44 -18.84 0.61 10.68
CA LEU A 44 -17.92 1.73 10.90
C LEU A 44 -16.83 1.38 11.91
N GLU A 45 -17.17 0.67 12.97
CA GLU A 45 -16.22 0.23 14.00
C GLU A 45 -15.20 -0.76 13.44
N SER A 46 -15.65 -1.77 12.70
CA SER A 46 -14.74 -2.72 12.02
C SER A 46 -13.86 -2.03 10.98
N MET A 47 -14.40 -1.07 10.23
CA MET A 47 -13.63 -0.25 9.29
C MET A 47 -12.60 0.60 10.03
N GLU A 48 -12.98 1.26 11.13
CA GLU A 48 -12.08 2.08 11.94
C GLU A 48 -10.95 1.25 12.53
N ALA A 49 -11.23 0.07 13.08
CA ALA A 49 -10.22 -0.86 13.59
C ALA A 49 -9.21 -1.27 12.50
N SER A 50 -9.68 -1.44 11.25
CA SER A 50 -8.80 -1.78 10.13
C SER A 50 -7.99 -0.59 9.59
N MET A 51 -8.58 0.61 9.56
CA MET A 51 -7.98 1.80 8.95
C MET A 51 -7.12 2.61 9.92
N ARG A 52 -7.40 2.52 11.22
CA ARG A 52 -6.73 3.26 12.28
C ARG A 52 -6.31 2.32 13.42
N PRO A 53 -5.51 1.28 13.12
CA PRO A 53 -5.18 0.22 14.08
C PRO A 53 -4.38 0.71 15.29
N TYR A 54 -3.80 1.91 15.23
CA TYR A 54 -2.99 2.52 16.29
C TYR A 54 -3.74 3.56 17.13
N ARG A 55 -5.01 3.84 16.81
CA ARG A 55 -5.76 4.91 17.45
C ARG A 55 -5.97 4.60 18.93
N GLY A 56 -5.52 5.51 19.78
CA GLY A 56 -5.58 5.34 21.24
C GLY A 56 -4.44 4.52 21.83
N GLU A 57 -3.58 3.91 21.00
CA GLU A 57 -2.36 3.22 21.42
C GLU A 57 -1.12 4.12 21.24
N LEU A 58 -1.02 4.82 20.09
CA LEU A 58 0.08 5.72 19.76
C LEU A 58 -0.42 7.17 19.62
N PRO A 59 0.42 8.17 19.93
CA PRO A 59 0.05 9.57 19.75
C PRO A 59 -0.20 9.89 18.27
N SER A 60 -1.21 10.70 18.02
CA SER A 60 -1.53 11.22 16.69
C SER A 60 -1.15 12.69 16.61
N PHE A 61 -0.38 13.07 15.59
CA PHE A 61 0.06 14.45 15.38
C PHE A 61 -0.74 15.07 14.23
N THR A 62 -1.57 16.08 14.53
CA THR A 62 -2.32 16.84 13.51
C THR A 62 -1.68 18.18 13.17
N ALA A 63 -0.60 18.53 13.88
CA ALA A 63 0.23 19.70 13.67
C ALA A 63 1.66 19.35 14.10
N LEU A 64 2.64 20.18 13.70
CA LEU A 64 3.99 20.07 14.24
C LEU A 64 3.95 20.31 15.76
N PRO A 65 4.60 19.45 16.58
CA PRO A 65 4.77 19.70 18.00
C PRO A 65 5.51 21.03 18.25
N GLU A 66 5.14 21.73 19.32
CA GLU A 66 5.85 22.95 19.72
C GLU A 66 7.31 22.67 20.10
N GLU A 67 7.55 21.52 20.73
CA GLU A 67 8.87 21.02 21.09
C GLU A 67 9.22 19.77 20.28
N GLY A 68 10.45 19.72 19.78
CA GLY A 68 10.97 18.57 19.06
C GLY A 68 10.92 17.32 19.93
N LYS A 69 10.36 16.24 19.38
CA LYS A 69 10.37 14.94 20.05
C LYS A 69 11.76 14.31 20.04
N GLU A 70 12.07 13.56 21.10
CA GLU A 70 13.30 12.81 21.16
C GLU A 70 13.36 11.77 20.04
N ARG A 71 14.52 11.63 19.41
CA ARG A 71 14.70 10.67 18.30
C ARG A 71 14.37 9.24 18.71
N ALA A 72 14.70 8.88 19.95
CA ALA A 72 14.39 7.57 20.52
C ALA A 72 12.88 7.32 20.63
N GLU A 73 12.11 8.33 21.03
CA GLU A 73 10.63 8.25 21.11
C GLU A 73 10.02 8.02 19.72
N ILE A 74 10.48 8.77 18.71
CA ILE A 74 10.02 8.61 17.32
C ILE A 74 10.33 7.20 16.81
N LEU A 75 11.57 6.74 17.00
CA LEU A 75 12.01 5.43 16.54
C LEU A 75 11.26 4.30 17.25
N ASP A 76 10.95 4.43 18.53
CA ASP A 76 10.18 3.43 19.28
C ASP A 76 8.75 3.28 18.75
N MET A 77 8.08 4.39 18.46
CA MET A 77 6.76 4.37 17.82
C MET A 77 6.81 3.69 16.44
N MET A 78 7.80 4.03 15.61
CA MET A 78 7.96 3.43 14.28
C MET A 78 8.26 1.93 14.34
N ARG A 79 9.11 1.49 15.28
CA ARG A 79 9.41 0.07 15.50
C ARG A 79 8.19 -0.71 15.97
N THR A 80 7.39 -0.11 16.84
CA THR A 80 6.14 -0.72 17.33
C THR A 80 5.17 -0.98 16.18
N MET A 81 4.97 0.00 15.28
CA MET A 81 4.13 -0.18 14.09
C MET A 81 4.71 -1.23 13.15
N ALA A 82 6.00 -1.13 12.80
CA ALA A 82 6.66 -2.07 11.90
C ALA A 82 6.57 -3.52 12.39
N ALA A 83 6.80 -3.77 13.69
CA ALA A 83 6.72 -5.11 14.28
C ALA A 83 5.30 -5.71 14.20
N ARG A 84 4.26 -4.88 14.34
CA ARG A 84 2.86 -5.30 14.22
C ARG A 84 2.48 -5.62 12.76
N GLU A 85 3.05 -4.90 11.81
CA GLU A 85 2.77 -5.05 10.37
C GLU A 85 3.56 -6.19 9.71
N GLU A 86 4.73 -6.55 10.26
CA GLU A 86 5.69 -7.48 9.65
C GLU A 86 5.12 -8.89 9.42
N GLY A 87 4.41 -9.43 10.41
CA GLY A 87 4.08 -10.86 10.45
C GLY A 87 3.33 -11.35 9.21
N ARG A 88 2.34 -10.59 8.72
CA ARG A 88 1.48 -11.05 7.62
C ARG A 88 2.24 -11.24 6.30
N TRP A 89 3.10 -10.30 5.94
CA TRP A 89 3.84 -10.40 4.68
C TRP A 89 5.05 -11.33 4.82
N ARG A 90 5.70 -11.35 5.99
CA ARG A 90 6.83 -12.24 6.27
C ARG A 90 6.43 -13.71 6.22
N ASP A 91 5.26 -14.04 6.73
CA ASP A 91 4.74 -15.42 6.77
C ASP A 91 4.05 -15.84 5.45
N GLY A 92 4.10 -14.99 4.41
CA GLY A 92 3.58 -15.32 3.08
C GLY A 92 2.05 -15.24 2.93
N TYR A 93 1.34 -14.61 3.87
CA TYR A 93 -0.12 -14.45 3.82
C TYR A 93 -0.61 -13.31 2.92
N VAL A 94 0.30 -12.64 2.20
CA VAL A 94 -0.02 -11.48 1.34
C VAL A 94 0.44 -11.79 -0.09
N SER A 95 -0.49 -11.71 -1.04
CA SER A 95 -0.20 -11.87 -2.46
C SER A 95 0.48 -10.61 -3.00
N GLY A 96 1.67 -10.74 -3.59
CA GLY A 96 2.47 -9.58 -4.01
C GLY A 96 2.96 -8.79 -2.79
N ALA A 97 2.86 -7.46 -2.84
CA ALA A 97 3.29 -6.49 -1.81
C ALA A 97 4.80 -6.50 -1.47
N VAL A 98 5.37 -7.64 -1.06
CA VAL A 98 6.78 -7.82 -0.75
C VAL A 98 7.33 -8.97 -1.59
N TYR A 99 8.27 -8.68 -2.49
CA TYR A 99 8.75 -9.65 -3.48
C TYR A 99 9.88 -10.56 -2.98
N HIS A 100 10.72 -10.09 -2.04
CA HIS A 100 11.85 -10.88 -1.52
C HIS A 100 11.70 -11.25 -0.04
N GLY A 101 11.52 -10.28 0.86
CA GLY A 101 11.21 -10.51 2.27
C GLY A 101 12.29 -11.18 3.14
N ASN A 102 13.45 -11.56 2.58
CA ASN A 102 14.54 -12.17 3.35
C ASN A 102 15.25 -11.10 4.21
N ARG A 103 15.58 -11.47 5.46
CA ARG A 103 16.15 -10.53 6.42
C ARG A 103 17.52 -10.00 6.01
N ASP A 104 18.43 -10.87 5.59
CA ASP A 104 19.78 -10.48 5.19
C ASP A 104 19.75 -9.56 3.96
N HIS A 105 18.84 -9.83 3.02
CA HIS A 105 18.62 -8.96 1.86
C HIS A 105 18.09 -7.58 2.25
N ILE A 106 17.13 -7.52 3.18
CA ILE A 106 16.60 -6.25 3.71
C ILE A 106 17.68 -5.46 4.43
N ASP A 107 18.46 -6.11 5.30
CA ASP A 107 19.51 -5.45 6.08
C ASP A 107 20.64 -4.92 5.16
N PHE A 108 21.00 -5.66 4.11
CA PHE A 108 21.89 -5.18 3.06
C PHE A 108 21.36 -3.91 2.36
N LEU A 109 20.10 -3.90 1.92
CA LEU A 109 19.51 -2.74 1.25
C LEU A 109 19.34 -1.53 2.20
N ASN A 110 19.06 -1.76 3.48
CA ASN A 110 19.02 -0.71 4.49
C ASN A 110 20.38 -0.03 4.65
N GLU A 111 21.49 -0.79 4.63
CA GLU A 111 22.85 -0.24 4.66
C GLU A 111 23.16 0.57 3.39
N VAL A 112 22.82 0.04 2.22
CA VAL A 112 22.97 0.75 0.93
C VAL A 112 22.22 2.09 0.97
N TYR A 113 20.98 2.11 1.49
CA TYR A 113 20.21 3.34 1.64
C TYR A 113 20.88 4.32 2.61
N ALA A 114 21.34 3.85 3.77
CA ALA A 114 21.98 4.70 4.76
C ALA A 114 23.21 5.44 4.18
N LEU A 115 24.04 4.72 3.41
CA LEU A 115 25.22 5.25 2.72
C LEU A 115 24.85 6.34 1.69
N HIS A 116 23.68 6.23 1.06
CA HIS A 116 23.25 7.10 -0.04
C HIS A 116 22.08 8.03 0.33
N SER A 117 21.74 8.15 1.62
CA SER A 117 20.55 8.88 2.08
C SER A 117 20.50 10.36 1.67
N GLN A 118 21.65 10.97 1.35
CA GLN A 118 21.78 12.36 0.93
C GLN A 118 21.92 12.53 -0.59
N VAL A 119 21.99 11.44 -1.36
CA VAL A 119 22.18 11.48 -2.81
C VAL A 119 20.95 12.10 -3.48
N ASN A 120 21.19 13.08 -4.35
CA ASN A 120 20.18 13.64 -5.24
C ASN A 120 20.71 13.61 -6.69
N PRO A 121 20.19 12.71 -7.57
CA PRO A 121 20.68 12.56 -8.93
C PRO A 121 20.63 13.82 -9.81
N LEU A 122 19.90 14.87 -9.40
CA LEU A 122 19.90 16.18 -10.07
C LEU A 122 21.30 16.82 -10.13
N HIS A 123 22.17 16.52 -9.16
CA HIS A 123 23.52 17.08 -9.06
C HIS A 123 24.57 15.99 -9.32
N ALA A 124 24.68 15.56 -10.57
CA ALA A 124 25.63 14.53 -11.01
C ALA A 124 27.11 14.91 -10.77
N ASP A 125 27.40 16.22 -10.65
CA ASP A 125 28.70 16.75 -10.27
C ASP A 125 29.06 16.45 -8.81
N LEU A 126 28.07 16.39 -7.92
CA LEU A 126 28.25 16.08 -6.50
C LEU A 126 28.15 14.57 -6.22
N TRP A 127 27.26 13.87 -6.92
CA TRP A 127 27.01 12.43 -6.73
C TRP A 127 27.19 11.63 -8.02
N PRO A 128 28.42 11.56 -8.58
CA PRO A 128 28.68 10.78 -9.80
C PRO A 128 28.43 9.28 -9.61
N SER A 129 28.44 8.80 -8.37
CA SER A 129 28.06 7.41 -8.04
C SER A 129 26.62 7.10 -8.45
N ALA A 130 25.68 8.03 -8.25
CA ALA A 130 24.27 7.86 -8.60
C ALA A 130 24.11 7.66 -10.12
N THR A 131 24.74 8.54 -10.91
CA THR A 131 24.75 8.44 -12.37
C THR A 131 25.36 7.12 -12.85
N LYS A 132 26.45 6.66 -12.21
CA LYS A 132 27.03 5.34 -12.51
C LYS A 132 26.04 4.22 -12.24
N TYR A 133 25.41 4.20 -11.07
CA TYR A 133 24.45 3.15 -10.72
C TYR A 133 23.24 3.12 -11.66
N GLU A 134 22.66 4.28 -11.98
CA GLU A 134 21.53 4.36 -12.91
C GLU A 134 21.91 3.88 -14.32
N ALA A 135 23.07 4.28 -14.82
CA ALA A 135 23.57 3.83 -16.12
C ALA A 135 23.80 2.31 -16.16
N GLU A 136 24.37 1.73 -15.10
CA GLU A 136 24.60 0.30 -15.00
C GLU A 136 23.29 -0.49 -14.85
N ILE A 137 22.32 0.01 -14.11
CA ILE A 137 20.98 -0.60 -13.99
C ILE A 137 20.30 -0.65 -15.37
N VAL A 138 20.33 0.45 -16.12
CA VAL A 138 19.76 0.51 -17.48
C VAL A 138 20.48 -0.48 -18.40
N ALA A 139 21.81 -0.48 -18.41
CA ALA A 139 22.60 -1.38 -19.25
C ALA A 139 22.34 -2.86 -18.92
N MET A 140 22.34 -3.24 -17.64
CA MET A 140 22.07 -4.62 -17.21
C MET A 140 20.64 -5.05 -17.57
N THR A 141 19.65 -4.18 -17.38
CA THR A 141 18.25 -4.48 -17.70
C THR A 141 18.04 -4.60 -19.21
N ALA A 142 18.64 -3.72 -20.01
CA ALA A 142 18.61 -3.79 -21.45
C ALA A 142 19.24 -5.09 -21.97
N ALA A 143 20.40 -5.48 -21.43
CA ALA A 143 21.06 -6.75 -21.77
C ALA A 143 20.18 -7.96 -21.42
N MET A 144 19.58 -7.97 -20.22
CA MET A 144 18.65 -9.03 -19.78
C MET A 144 17.44 -9.17 -20.72
N LEU A 145 16.98 -8.09 -21.34
CA LEU A 145 15.85 -8.04 -22.26
C LEU A 145 16.24 -8.15 -23.75
N GLY A 146 17.47 -8.60 -24.04
CA GLY A 146 17.91 -8.87 -25.41
C GLY A 146 18.36 -7.63 -26.20
N GLY A 147 18.81 -6.57 -25.52
CA GLY A 147 19.29 -5.34 -26.16
C GLY A 147 20.44 -5.55 -27.14
N ASP A 148 21.23 -6.61 -26.98
CA ASP A 148 22.33 -6.97 -27.90
C ASP A 148 21.85 -7.40 -29.29
N ALA A 149 20.58 -7.82 -29.42
CA ALA A 149 19.99 -8.20 -30.70
C ALA A 149 19.60 -6.99 -31.56
N VAL A 150 19.61 -5.77 -31.02
CA VAL A 150 19.31 -4.54 -31.75
C VAL A 150 20.58 -4.06 -32.47
N PRO A 151 20.61 -4.06 -33.82
CA PRO A 151 21.78 -3.62 -34.56
C PRO A 151 22.09 -2.15 -34.28
N ARG A 152 23.36 -1.84 -34.00
CA ARG A 152 23.82 -0.45 -33.93
C ARG A 152 23.81 0.15 -35.34
N GLY A 153 23.14 1.29 -35.53
CA GLY A 153 22.98 1.91 -36.85
C GLY A 153 24.31 2.36 -37.47
N ALA A 154 24.37 2.40 -38.81
CA ALA A 154 25.54 2.80 -39.59
C ALA A 154 25.94 4.30 -39.43
N SER A 155 25.06 5.12 -38.85
CA SER A 155 25.26 6.53 -38.48
C SER A 155 25.81 6.72 -37.05
N GLY A 156 26.07 5.63 -36.31
CA GLY A 156 26.39 5.70 -34.88
C GLY A 156 25.15 5.87 -33.99
N GLU A 157 23.95 5.80 -34.56
CA GLU A 157 22.67 5.86 -33.83
C GLU A 157 22.40 4.54 -33.09
N GLU A 158 22.84 4.61 -31.83
CA GLU A 158 22.45 4.01 -30.56
C GLU A 158 21.65 2.69 -30.54
N GLY A 159 22.24 1.68 -29.87
CA GLY A 159 21.51 0.51 -29.40
C GLY A 159 20.50 0.88 -28.30
N VAL A 160 19.90 -0.13 -27.65
CA VAL A 160 18.91 0.09 -26.59
C VAL A 160 19.45 1.04 -25.50
N CYS A 161 18.69 2.10 -25.21
CA CYS A 161 18.96 3.09 -24.18
C CYS A 161 17.76 3.25 -23.24
N GLY A 162 17.92 4.01 -22.16
CA GLY A 162 16.84 4.21 -21.18
C GLY A 162 17.26 5.07 -19.99
N ALA A 163 16.34 5.19 -19.04
CA ALA A 163 16.53 5.87 -17.76
C ALA A 163 15.84 5.09 -16.64
N VAL A 164 16.32 5.24 -15.41
CA VAL A 164 15.63 4.74 -14.21
C VAL A 164 14.42 5.64 -13.92
N SER A 165 13.27 5.05 -13.58
CA SER A 165 12.06 5.75 -13.13
C SER A 165 11.74 5.41 -11.67
N SER A 166 10.72 6.06 -11.10
CA SER A 166 10.25 5.77 -9.73
C SER A 166 9.43 4.48 -9.60
N GLY A 167 9.01 3.88 -10.73
CA GLY A 167 8.13 2.72 -10.79
C GLY A 167 7.63 2.46 -12.22
N GLY A 168 6.98 1.32 -12.41
CA GLY A 168 6.30 0.95 -13.66
C GLY A 168 5.00 1.70 -13.88
#